data_AF-A0A8S3WPH2-F1
#
_entry.id   AF-A0A8S3WPH2-F1
#
_cell.length_a   1.000
_cell.length_b   1.000
_cell.length_c   1.000
_cell.angle_alpha   90.00
_cell.angle_beta   90.00
_cell.angle_gamma   90.00
#
_symmetry.space_group_name_H-M   'P 1'
#
loop_
_entity.id
_entity.type
_entity.pdbx_description
1 polymer ?
#
loop_
_entity_poly.entity_id
_entity_poly.type
_entity_poly.pdbx_seq_one_letter_code
_entity_poly.pdbx_strand_id
1 'polypeptide(L)'
;MDITVVVVSDDDGIISHKLKIMRSILEKAMSETPLENRPRLPRIPLTKWNWAAMRAPNPMLVTYLEASRDLYETDSILFGTALTVCSIIGAKLPAAGCATR
;
A
#
# COMPACT_ATOMS: atom_id res chain seq x y z
N MET A 1 42.47 16.77 -18.92
CA MET A 1 41.65 16.62 -17.70
C MET A 1 40.31 16.10 -18.15
N ASP A 2 40.10 14.79 -18.05
CA ASP A 2 38.83 14.15 -18.40
C ASP A 2 37.83 14.36 -17.26
N ILE A 3 36.67 14.94 -17.57
CA ILE A 3 35.57 15.12 -16.63
C ILE A 3 34.71 13.87 -16.71
N THR A 4 34.88 12.97 -15.74
CA THR A 4 33.97 11.83 -15.55
C THR A 4 32.64 12.37 -15.02
N VAL A 5 31.64 12.46 -15.89
CA VAL A 5 30.25 12.70 -15.47
C VAL A 5 29.79 11.44 -14.73
N VAL A 6 29.86 11.49 -13.40
CA VAL A 6 29.22 10.50 -12.55
C VAL A 6 27.72 10.70 -12.72
N VAL A 7 27.08 9.83 -13.50
CA VAL A 7 25.63 9.71 -13.55
C VAL A 7 25.19 9.16 -12.19
N VAL A 8 24.92 10.07 -11.25
CA VAL A 8 24.23 9.73 -10.01
C VAL A 8 22.85 9.22 -10.42
N SER A 9 22.64 7.93 -10.23
CA SER A 9 21.46 7.22 -10.70
C SER A 9 20.18 7.75 -10.05
N ASP A 10 19.16 8.00 -10.87
CA ASP A 10 17.84 8.58 -10.58
C ASP A 10 16.92 7.69 -9.71
N ASP A 11 17.45 6.63 -9.09
CA ASP A 11 16.66 5.62 -8.39
C ASP A 11 16.02 6.16 -7.10
N ASP A 12 16.70 7.07 -6.40
CA ASP A 12 16.19 7.72 -5.18
C ASP A 12 14.95 8.60 -5.46
N GLY A 13 14.90 9.25 -6.62
CA GLY A 13 13.76 10.06 -7.06
C GLY A 13 12.54 9.20 -7.37
N ILE A 14 12.74 8.06 -8.05
CA ILE A 14 11.70 7.10 -8.42
C ILE A 14 11.10 6.44 -7.18
N ILE A 15 11.94 6.03 -6.22
CA ILE A 15 11.49 5.43 -4.95
C ILE A 15 10.68 6.45 -4.13
N SER A 16 11.16 7.69 -4.04
CA SER A 16 10.47 8.79 -3.33
C SER A 16 9.10 9.09 -3.94
N HIS A 17 8.99 9.10 -5.27
CA HIS A 17 7.72 9.32 -5.96
C HIS A 17 6.73 8.17 -5.71
N LYS A 18 7.19 6.91 -5.77
CA LYS A 18 6.36 5.73 -5.46
C LYS A 18 5.87 5.74 -4.01
N LEU A 19 6.70 6.16 -3.05
CA LEU A 19 6.30 6.28 -1.64
C LEU A 19 5.24 7.36 -1.40
N LYS A 20 5.32 8.50 -2.11
CA LYS A 20 4.28 9.54 -2.06
C LYS A 20 2.96 9.05 -2.60
N ILE A 21 2.98 8.31 -3.72
CA ILE A 21 1.79 7.69 -4.30
C ILE A 21 1.18 6.68 -3.30
N MET A 22 2.00 5.81 -2.71
CA MET A 22 1.55 4.83 -1.72
C MET A 22 0.87 5.50 -0.52
N ARG A 23 1.46 6.57 0.01
CA ARG A 23 0.87 7.34 1.13
C ARG A 23 -0.50 7.93 0.75
N SER A 24 -0.59 8.56 -0.42
CA SER A 24 -1.85 9.15 -0.88
C SER A 24 -2.96 8.11 -1.07
N ILE A 25 -2.63 6.92 -1.61
CA ILE A 25 -3.58 5.82 -1.75
C ILE A 25 -4.03 5.30 -0.39
N LEU A 26 -3.11 5.18 0.57
CA LEU A 26 -3.40 4.73 1.93
C LEU A 26 -4.36 5.70 2.64
N GLU A 27 -4.06 7.00 2.59
CA GLU A 27 -4.91 8.06 3.19
C GLU A 27 -6.31 8.06 2.59
N LYS A 28 -6.42 7.89 1.27
CA LYS A 28 -7.70 7.78 0.58
C LYS A 28 -8.48 6.53 0.98
N ALA A 29 -7.81 5.38 1.04
CA ALA A 29 -8.43 4.09 1.40
C ALA A 29 -8.98 4.08 2.84
N MET A 30 -8.28 4.74 3.77
CA MET A 30 -8.73 4.89 5.16
C MET A 30 -9.97 5.80 5.29
N SER A 31 -10.10 6.80 4.42
CA SER A 31 -11.22 7.76 4.44
C SER A 31 -12.50 7.22 3.78
N GLU A 32 -12.38 6.41 2.72
CA GLU A 32 -13.50 6.11 1.82
C GLU A 32 -14.27 4.80 2.11
N THR A 33 -13.81 3.94 3.02
CA THR A 33 -14.41 2.58 3.18
C THR A 33 -14.94 2.30 4.59
N PRO A 34 -16.24 2.55 4.88
CA PRO A 34 -16.86 2.11 6.13
C PRO A 34 -16.74 0.59 6.29
N LEU A 35 -16.48 0.12 7.51
CA LEU A 35 -16.15 -1.28 7.83
C LEU A 35 -17.14 -2.29 7.23
N GLU A 36 -18.43 -1.93 7.23
CA GLU A 36 -19.55 -2.75 6.79
C GLU A 36 -19.53 -3.04 5.28
N ASN A 37 -18.84 -2.22 4.47
CA ASN A 37 -18.82 -2.32 3.01
C ASN A 37 -17.44 -2.66 2.42
N ARG A 38 -16.51 -3.14 3.26
CA ARG A 38 -15.15 -3.46 2.81
C ARG A 38 -15.15 -4.65 1.85
N PRO A 39 -14.63 -4.49 0.61
CA PRO A 39 -14.50 -5.62 -0.31
C PRO A 39 -13.53 -6.66 0.26
N ARG A 40 -13.77 -7.94 -0.06
CA ARG A 40 -12.83 -9.02 0.28
C ARG A 40 -11.51 -8.78 -0.47
N LEU A 41 -10.39 -8.88 0.24
CA LEU A 41 -9.09 -8.78 -0.40
C LEU A 41 -8.79 -10.05 -1.23
N PRO A 42 -8.31 -9.91 -2.47
CA PRO A 42 -7.93 -11.06 -3.29
C PRO A 42 -6.72 -11.78 -2.66
N ARG A 43 -6.65 -13.10 -2.84
CA ARG A 43 -5.45 -13.85 -2.50
C ARG A 43 -4.33 -13.49 -3.47
N ILE A 44 -3.20 -13.03 -2.93
CA ILE A 44 -2.05 -12.61 -3.71
C ILE A 44 -1.04 -13.78 -3.83
N PRO A 45 -0.61 -14.16 -5.05
CA PRO A 45 0.43 -15.17 -5.24
C PRO A 45 1.77 -14.73 -4.62
N LEU A 46 2.52 -15.66 -4.01
CA LEU A 46 3.81 -15.35 -3.38
C LEU A 46 4.97 -15.30 -4.39
N THR A 47 4.97 -14.29 -5.26
CA THR A 47 6.12 -13.98 -6.12
C THR A 47 7.12 -13.07 -5.37
N LYS A 48 8.39 -13.03 -5.80
CA LYS A 48 9.40 -12.12 -5.22
C LYS A 48 8.94 -10.66 -5.22
N TRP A 49 8.28 -10.24 -6.31
CA TRP A 49 7.78 -8.88 -6.45
C TRP A 49 6.58 -8.59 -5.53
N ASN A 50 5.61 -9.51 -5.46
CA ASN A 50 4.47 -9.38 -4.54
C ASN A 50 4.93 -9.34 -3.08
N TRP A 51 5.94 -10.13 -2.74
CA TRP A 51 6.52 -10.15 -1.40
C TRP A 51 7.24 -8.84 -1.06
N ALA A 52 7.99 -8.26 -2.01
CA ALA A 52 8.59 -6.94 -1.84
C ALA A 52 7.52 -5.84 -1.67
N ALA A 53 6.46 -5.88 -2.47
CA ALA A 53 5.34 -4.93 -2.38
C ALA A 53 4.57 -5.04 -1.06
N MET A 54 4.40 -6.26 -0.50
CA MET A 54 3.82 -6.45 0.84
C MET A 54 4.71 -5.92 1.97
N ARG A 55 6.03 -5.92 1.79
CA ARG A 55 6.98 -5.48 2.82
C ARG A 55 7.21 -3.97 2.82
N ALA A 56 7.09 -3.33 1.65
CA ALA A 56 7.35 -1.91 1.45
C ALA A 56 6.57 -0.98 2.41
N PRO A 57 5.31 -1.25 2.80
CA PRO A 57 4.56 -0.38 3.70
C PRO A 57 4.97 -0.51 5.18
N ASN A 58 5.68 -1.57 5.57
CA ASN A 58 5.98 -1.86 6.98
C ASN A 58 6.60 -0.67 7.74
N PRO A 59 7.57 0.08 7.20
CA PRO A 59 8.13 1.23 7.90
C PRO A 59 7.12 2.36 8.14
N MET A 60 6.14 2.53 7.24
CA MET A 60 5.08 3.53 7.38
C MET A 60 4.00 3.07 8.35
N LEU A 61 3.64 1.78 8.29
CA LEU A 61 2.66 1.14 9.16
C LEU A 61 2.99 1.34 10.64
N VAL A 62 4.26 1.23 11.03
CA VAL A 62 4.68 1.40 12.43
C VAL A 62 4.19 2.74 12.98
N THR A 63 4.46 3.85 12.28
CA THR A 63 4.05 5.19 12.74
C THR A 63 2.53 5.36 12.81
N TYR A 64 1.78 4.80 11.86
CA TYR A 64 0.31 4.86 11.89
C TYR A 64 -0.27 4.00 13.01
N LEU A 65 0.29 2.82 13.27
CA LEU A 65 -0.17 1.91 14.33
C LEU A 65 0.17 2.45 15.73
N GLU A 66 1.32 3.09 15.90
CA GLU A 66 1.69 3.78 17.15
C GLU A 66 0.75 4.96 17.47
N ALA A 67 0.24 5.64 16.45
CA ALA A 67 -0.68 6.76 16.59
C ALA A 67 -2.15 6.35 16.70
N SER A 68 -2.45 5.06 16.49
CA SER A 68 -3.81 4.50 16.51
C SER A 68 -4.41 4.53 17.91
N ARG A 69 -5.64 5.02 18.04
CA ARG A 69 -6.32 5.23 19.33
C ARG A 69 -7.18 4.04 19.76
N ASP A 70 -7.63 3.24 18.80
CA ASP A 70 -8.50 2.11 19.07
C ASP A 70 -8.37 1.00 18.01
N LEU A 71 -9.16 -0.07 18.20
CA LEU A 71 -9.19 -1.21 17.30
C LEU A 71 -9.79 -0.86 15.93
N TYR A 72 -10.67 0.13 15.86
CA TYR A 72 -11.31 0.55 14.62
C TYR A 72 -10.33 1.31 13.71
N GLU A 73 -9.56 2.24 14.27
CA GLU A 73 -8.47 2.92 13.57
C GLU A 73 -7.40 1.91 13.12
N THR A 74 -7.01 1.00 14.01
CA THR A 74 -6.04 -0.08 13.69
C THR A 74 -6.50 -0.93 12.52
N ASP A 75 -7.74 -1.40 12.54
CA ASP A 75 -8.32 -2.21 11.47
C ASP A 75 -8.41 -1.42 10.15
N SER A 76 -8.74 -0.13 10.21
CA SER A 76 -8.76 0.77 9.04
C SER A 76 -7.39 0.99 8.42
N ILE A 77 -6.35 1.17 9.25
CA ILE A 77 -4.95 1.30 8.81
C ILE A 77 -4.48 0.02 8.11
N LEU A 78 -4.73 -1.14 8.72
CA LEU A 78 -4.34 -2.43 8.16
C LEU A 78 -5.07 -2.72 6.84
N PHE A 79 -6.37 -2.46 6.79
CA PHE A 79 -7.17 -2.65 5.59
C PHE A 79 -6.75 -1.71 4.45
N GLY A 80 -6.56 -0.42 4.74
CA GLY A 80 -6.07 0.56 3.76
C GLY A 80 -4.68 0.19 3.21
N THR A 81 -3.83 -0.38 4.06
CA THR A 81 -2.52 -0.88 3.64
C THR A 81 -2.65 -2.06 2.69
N ALA A 82 -3.51 -3.02 3.01
CA ALA A 82 -3.74 -4.17 2.16
C ALA A 82 -4.37 -3.78 0.81
N LEU A 83 -5.28 -2.79 0.78
CA LEU A 83 -5.80 -2.21 -0.46
C LEU A 83 -4.71 -1.56 -1.30
N THR A 84 -3.84 -0.77 -0.66
CA THR A 84 -2.70 -0.14 -1.32
C THR A 84 -1.79 -1.18 -1.96
N VAL A 85 -1.47 -2.26 -1.24
CA VAL A 85 -0.67 -3.38 -1.76
C VAL A 85 -1.37 -4.07 -2.94
N CYS A 86 -2.66 -4.35 -2.85
CA CYS A 86 -3.44 -4.92 -3.96
C CYS A 86 -3.38 -4.02 -5.19
N SER A 87 -3.51 -2.70 -5.01
CA SER A 87 -3.44 -1.72 -6.09
C SER A 87 -2.06 -1.68 -6.75
N ILE A 88 -0.98 -1.69 -5.97
CA ILE A 88 0.40 -1.73 -6.48
C ILE A 88 0.62 -3.02 -7.28
N ILE A 89 0.08 -4.12 -6.78
CA ILE A 89 0.21 -5.45 -7.39
C ILE A 89 -0.64 -5.61 -8.66
N GLY A 90 -1.55 -4.66 -8.93
CA GLY A 90 -2.53 -4.77 -10.00
C GLY A 90 -3.58 -5.85 -9.74
N ALA A 91 -3.77 -6.24 -8.46
CA ALA A 91 -4.77 -7.21 -8.07
C ALA A 91 -6.16 -6.60 -8.20
N LYS A 92 -7.03 -7.25 -8.97
CA LYS A 92 -8.42 -6.81 -9.15
C LYS A 92 -9.20 -7.09 -7.87
N LEU A 93 -9.66 -6.03 -7.21
CA LEU A 93 -10.56 -6.15 -6.06
C LEU A 93 -11.92 -6.68 -6.55
N PRO A 94 -12.52 -7.67 -5.85
CA PRO A 94 -13.89 -8.05 -6.11
C PRO A 94 -14.81 -6.85 -5.82
N ALA A 95 -15.83 -6.66 -6.66
CA ALA A 95 -16.82 -5.62 -6.44
C ALA A 95 -17.44 -5.80 -5.04
N ALA A 96 -17.50 -4.72 -4.26
CA ALA A 96 -18.22 -4.69 -3.00
C ALA A 96 -19.68 -5.10 -3.27
N GLY A 97 -20.07 -6.29 -2.81
CA GLY A 97 -21.40 -6.86 -3.07
C GLY A 97 -21.40 -8.21 -3.79
N CYS A 98 -20.29 -8.71 -4.33
CA CYS A 98 -20.24 -10.08 -4.85
C CYS A 98 -20.03 -11.09 -3.71
N ALA A 99 -21.02 -11.18 -2.82
CA ALA A 99 -21.22 -12.38 -2.01
C ALA A 99 -21.76 -13.45 -2.96
N THR A 100 -20.88 -14.31 -3.48
CA THR A 100 -21.34 -15.56 -4.10
C THR A 100 -21.99 -16.39 -3.01
N ARG A 101 -23.33 -16.40 -3.07
CA ARG A 101 -24.21 -17.37 -2.44
C ARG A 101 -24.03 -18.74 -3.07
#